data_AF-A0A233RBT6-F1
#
_entry.id   AF-A0A233RBT6-F1
#
_cell.length_a   1.000
_cell.length_b   1.000
_cell.length_c   1.000
_cell.angle_alpha   90.00
_cell.angle_beta   90.00
_cell.angle_gamma   90.00
#
_symmetry.space_group_name_H-M   'P 1'
#
loop_
_entity.id
_entity.type
_entity.pdbx_description
1 polymer ?
#
loop_
_entity_poly.entity_id
_entity_poly.type
_entity_poly.pdbx_seq_one_letter_code
_entity_poly.pdbx_strand_id
1 'polypeptide(L)' 'MTSIVSVARREALLSVLLALLYLAAWAACAWLVPPALTLAGWPLWFLLSCLFNPLLFIVLCALMVRWCFRAVNLEASS' A
#
# COMPACT_ATOMS: atom_id res chain seq x y z
N MET A 1 -3.46 30.45 -4.24
CA MET A 1 -2.36 29.57 -4.72
C MET A 1 -1.82 28.60 -3.66
N THR A 2 -2.10 28.78 -2.37
CA THR A 2 -1.63 27.89 -1.29
C THR A 2 -2.45 26.61 -1.11
N SER A 3 -3.72 26.59 -1.55
CA SER A 3 -4.63 25.45 -1.42
C SER A 3 -4.24 24.23 -2.27
N ILE A 4 -3.58 24.43 -3.42
CA ILE A 4 -3.14 23.33 -4.29
C ILE A 4 -1.95 22.59 -3.66
N VAL A 5 -1.06 23.32 -2.97
CA VAL A 5 0.14 22.77 -2.33
C VAL A 5 -0.23 21.89 -1.13
N SER A 6 -1.25 22.28 -0.35
CA SER A 6 -1.71 21.49 0.80
C SER A 6 -2.41 20.20 0.37
N VAL A 7 -3.18 20.22 -0.73
CA VAL A 7 -3.77 19.02 -1.35
C VAL A 7 -2.68 18.10 -1.87
N ALA A 8 -1.74 18.61 -2.68
CA ALA A 8 -0.63 17.83 -3.23
C ALA A 8 0.24 17.19 -2.13
N ARG A 9 0.51 17.91 -1.03
CA ARG A 9 1.27 17.38 0.12
C ARG A 9 0.53 16.25 0.82
N ARG A 10 -0.79 16.34 0.95
CA ARG A 10 -1.60 15.30 1.60
C ARG A 10 -1.65 14.03 0.76
N GLU A 11 -1.80 14.15 -0.56
CA GLU A 11 -1.77 13.02 -1.48
C GLU A 11 -0.39 12.37 -1.54
N ALA A 12 0.68 13.16 -1.58
CA ALA A 12 2.04 12.64 -1.53
C ALA A 12 2.31 11.85 -0.23
N LEU A 13 1.85 12.35 0.92
CA LEU A 13 1.96 11.64 2.20
C LEU A 13 1.19 10.32 2.21
N LEU A 14 0.02 10.26 1.57
CA LEU A 14 -0.74 9.02 1.43
C LEU A 14 -0.01 7.99 0.57
N SER A 15 0.57 8.41 -0.56
CA SER A 15 1.38 7.52 -1.41
C SER A 15 2.62 6.99 -0.69
N VAL A 16 3.29 7.85 0.10
CA VAL A 16 4.45 7.42 0.93
C VAL A 16 4.02 6.45 2.02
N LEU A 17 2.91 6.72 2.71
CA LEU A 17 2.35 5.79 3.71
C LEU A 17 2.01 4.44 3.08
N LEU A 18 1.46 4.45 1.86
CA LEU A 18 1.13 3.24 1.11
C LEU A 18 2.38 2.38 0.84
N ALA A 19 3.46 3.03 0.38
CA ALA A 19 4.73 2.36 0.12
C ALA A 19 5.34 1.78 1.42
N LEU A 20 5.27 2.51 2.53
CA LEU A 20 5.76 2.03 3.83
C LEU A 20 4.94 0.84 4.36
N LEU A 21 3.61 0.89 4.28
CA LEU A 21 2.73 -0.22 4.68
C LEU A 21 2.97 -1.47 3.82
N TYR A 22 3.14 -1.28 2.52
CA TYR A 22 3.49 -2.34 1.59
C TYR A 22 4.83 -3.01 1.97
N LEU A 23 5.88 -2.22 2.23
CA LEU A 23 7.19 -2.71 2.67
C LEU A 23 7.10 -3.47 4.01
N ALA A 24 6.36 -2.94 4.97
CA ALA A 24 6.18 -3.56 6.28
C ALA A 24 5.46 -4.90 6.19
N ALA A 25 4.38 -4.99 5.39
CA ALA A 25 3.64 -6.23 5.18
C ALA A 25 4.46 -7.27 4.40
N TRP A 26 5.26 -6.86 3.41
CA TRP A 26 6.19 -7.74 2.72
C TRP A 26 7.26 -8.31 3.68
N ALA A 27 7.86 -7.45 4.51
CA ALA A 27 8.83 -7.87 5.53
C ALA A 27 8.20 -8.81 6.57
N ALA A 28 6.95 -8.55 6.99
CA ALA A 28 6.22 -9.44 7.88
C ALA A 28 5.99 -10.82 7.23
N CYS A 29 5.58 -10.88 5.97
CA CYS A 29 5.46 -12.15 5.24
C CYS A 29 6.79 -12.89 5.13
N ALA A 30 7.89 -12.19 4.84
CA ALA A 30 9.22 -12.80 4.78
C ALA A 30 9.68 -13.34 6.15
N TRP A 31 9.29 -12.70 7.25
CA TRP A 31 9.65 -13.14 8.60
C TRP A 31 8.76 -14.26 9.14
N LEU A 32 7.47 -14.26 8.79
CA LEU A 32 6.52 -15.30 9.18
C LEU A 32 6.69 -16.60 8.38
N VAL A 33 7.17 -16.53 7.13
CA VAL A 33 7.35 -17.70 6.28
C VAL A 33 8.78 -18.24 6.44
N PRO A 34 8.97 -19.39 7.11
CA PRO A 34 10.31 -19.93 7.28
C PRO A 34 10.89 -20.38 5.93
N PRO A 35 12.18 -20.09 5.67
CA PRO A 35 12.83 -20.39 4.39
C PRO A 35 12.97 -21.90 4.10
N ALA A 36 12.73 -22.76 5.11
CA ALA A 36 12.71 -24.21 4.96
C ALA A 36 11.46 -24.72 4.21
N LEU A 37 10.39 -23.92 4.10
CA LEU A 37 9.23 -24.27 3.29
C LEU A 37 9.56 -24.05 1.81
N THR A 38 9.65 -25.14 1.06
CA THR A 38 9.81 -25.14 -0.39
C THR A 38 8.60 -25.84 -1.02
N LEU A 39 8.00 -25.22 -2.03
CA LEU A 39 6.94 -25.82 -2.84
C LEU A 39 7.51 -26.10 -4.22
N ALA A 40 7.45 -27.34 -4.70
CA ALA A 40 7.94 -27.74 -6.03
C ALA A 40 9.42 -27.36 -6.32
N GLY A 41 10.28 -27.29 -5.29
CA GLY A 41 11.70 -26.94 -5.42
C GLY A 41 12.01 -25.44 -5.38
N TRP A 42 10.99 -24.59 -5.22
CA TRP A 42 11.14 -23.14 -5.14
C TRP A 42 10.80 -22.63 -3.74
N PRO A 43 11.50 -21.58 -3.27
CA PRO A 43 11.23 -21.00 -1.96
C PRO A 43 9.81 -20.45 -1.88
N LEU A 44 9.05 -20.90 -0.89
CA LEU A 44 7.62 -20.61 -0.79
C LEU A 44 7.37 -19.11 -0.50
N TRP A 45 8.32 -18.43 0.16
CA TRP A 45 8.28 -16.97 0.37
C TRP A 45 8.36 -16.18 -0.95
N PHE A 46 9.01 -16.72 -1.99
CA PHE A 46 9.12 -16.06 -3.29
C PHE A 46 7.80 -16.12 -4.04
N LEU A 47 7.16 -17.30 -4.04
CA LEU A 47 5.84 -17.49 -4.64
C LEU A 47 4.78 -16.66 -3.91
N LEU A 48 4.85 -16.62 -2.58
CA LEU A 48 4.05 -15.70 -1.78
C LEU A 48 4.36 -14.26 -2.18
N SER A 49 5.62 -13.82 -2.25
CA SER A 49 5.93 -12.45 -2.66
C SER A 49 5.34 -12.11 -4.03
N CYS A 50 5.41 -13.00 -5.02
CA CYS A 50 4.86 -12.76 -6.36
C CYS A 50 3.33 -12.65 -6.41
N LEU A 51 2.60 -13.44 -5.62
CA LEU A 51 1.13 -13.42 -5.61
C LEU A 51 0.56 -12.44 -4.57
N PHE A 52 1.26 -12.29 -3.46
CA PHE A 52 0.92 -11.41 -2.35
C PHE A 52 1.20 -9.95 -2.70
N ASN A 53 2.29 -9.62 -3.40
CA ASN A 53 2.54 -8.26 -3.87
C ASN A 53 1.36 -7.61 -4.61
N PRO A 54 0.85 -8.22 -5.70
CA PRO A 54 -0.23 -7.60 -6.48
C PRO A 54 -1.51 -7.54 -5.64
N LEU A 55 -1.81 -8.58 -4.86
CA LEU A 55 -3.01 -8.61 -4.03
C LEU A 55 -2.95 -7.55 -2.92
N LEU A 56 -1.81 -7.43 -2.24
CA LEU A 56 -1.55 -6.46 -1.20
C LEU A 56 -1.60 -5.03 -1.76
N PHE A 57 -1.03 -4.80 -2.94
CA PHE A 57 -1.10 -3.51 -3.63
C PHE A 57 -2.54 -3.11 -3.92
N ILE A 58 -3.37 -4.04 -4.41
CA ILE A 58 -4.80 -3.80 -4.66
C ILE A 58 -5.54 -3.46 -3.36
N VAL A 59 -5.32 -4.23 -2.28
CA VAL A 59 -5.97 -4.00 -0.97
C VAL A 59 -5.55 -2.64 -0.40
N LEU A 60 -4.26 -2.32 -0.44
CA LEU A 60 -3.72 -1.03 0.01
C LEU A 60 -4.30 0.12 -0.82
N CYS A 61 -4.31 0.02 -2.15
CA CYS A 61 -4.95 1.01 -3.02
C CYS A 61 -6.43 1.17 -2.69
N ALA A 62 -7.18 0.09 -2.44
CA ALA A 62 -8.58 0.18 -2.04
C ALA A 62 -8.76 0.87 -0.68
N LEU A 63 -7.86 0.60 0.27
CA LEU A 63 -7.88 1.20 1.61
C LEU A 63 -7.50 2.69 1.55
N MET A 64 -6.50 3.05 0.72
CA MET A 64 -6.13 4.42 0.38
C MET A 64 -7.31 5.17 -0.23
N VAL A 65 -7.97 4.58 -1.24
CA VAL A 65 -9.16 5.16 -1.86
C VAL A 65 -10.25 5.36 -0.81
N ARG A 66 -10.52 4.39 0.06
CA ARG A 66 -11.49 4.52 1.16
C ARG A 66 -11.14 5.63 2.17
N TRP A 67 -9.86 5.84 2.47
CA TRP A 67 -9.40 6.89 3.39
C TRP A 67 -9.26 8.26 2.73
N CYS A 68 -9.00 8.31 1.42
CA CYS A 68 -8.91 9.52 0.61
C CYS A 68 -10.30 10.02 0.19
N PHE A 69 -11.29 9.13 0.04
CA PHE A 69 -12.72 9.45 -0.12
C PHE A 69 -13.38 10.01 1.15
N ARG A 70 -12.62 10.67 2.03
CA ARG A 70 -13.25 11.62 2.95
C ARG A 70 -13.53 12.87 2.13
N ALA A 71 -14.82 13.09 1.84
CA ALA A 71 -15.37 14.17 1.02
C ALA A 71 -14.41 15.35 0.92
N VAL A 72 -13.70 15.43 -0.22
CA VAL A 72 -13.12 16.71 -0.60
C VAL A 72 -14.34 17.58 -0.86
N ASN A 73 -14.71 18.37 0.14
CA ASN A 73 -15.84 19.27 0.03
C ASN A 73 -15.42 20.32 -0.99
N LEU A 74 -15.89 20.12 -2.23
CA LEU A 74 -15.71 21.02 -3.38
C LEU A 74 -16.43 22.37 -3.18
N GLU A 75 -16.97 22.62 -1.98
CA GLU A 75 -17.67 23.84 -1.58
C GLU A 75 -16.72 24.96 -1.10
N ALA A 76 -15.43 24.91 -1.45
CA ALA A 76 -14.56 26.06 -1.30
C ALA A 76 -14.95 27.15 -2.31
N SER A 77 -15.89 27.99 -1.88
CA SER A 77 -16.19 29.38 -2.28
C SER A 77 -16.69 29.63 -3.70
N SER A 78 -18.03 29.73 -3.81
CA SER A 78 -18.72 30.79 -4.56
C SER A 78 -18.41 32.17 -3.99
#